data_AF-A0A098R0R0-F1
#
_entry.id   AF-A0A098R0R0-F1
#
_cell.length_a   1.000
_cell.length_b   1.000
_cell.length_c   1.000
_cell.angle_alpha   90.00
_cell.angle_beta   90.00
_cell.angle_gamma   90.00
#
_symmetry.space_group_name_H-M   'P 1'
#
loop_
_entity.id
_entity.type
_entity.pdbx_description
1 polymer ?
#
loop_
_entity_poly.entity_id
_entity_poly.type
_entity_poly.pdbx_seq_one_letter_code
_entity_poly.pdbx_strand_id
1 'polypeptide(L)'
;MKVFINDEQVDITWQDEKNLGDAYLGVQQWLQDSGLAVQSVSADGDHKSLGEFDQWEHIPMDEIEELRITALHPLILEQQQLVVVLEYFDLLSAALEQSVEENALRKELGEILQEWPHVLSGLRHLLGETSDIPGFLQDQMADWIGGNRDVSGIPELLSRLTLVHQVVTTRIQEYQNPLNESVSTLSVLQELQPQLAKVSHQYREGHPEEAQNTMYRLIDLLSKLARTLRLATIISLQTEEGTIDHDELDAAGNQLNSLLDELAEGIENQDLILLGDILEYELPEQFERLSSLLQGA
;
A
#
# COMPACT_ATOMS: atom_id res chain seq x y z
N MET A 1 -26.95 25.41 -9.52
CA MET A 1 -26.21 24.34 -8.82
C MET A 1 -25.39 24.91 -7.67
N LYS A 2 -25.48 24.29 -6.49
CA LYS A 2 -24.56 24.47 -5.37
C LYS A 2 -23.59 23.28 -5.35
N VAL A 3 -22.33 23.52 -5.02
CA VAL A 3 -21.34 22.44 -4.91
C VAL A 3 -20.83 22.36 -3.50
N PHE A 4 -20.78 21.16 -2.95
CA PHE A 4 -20.19 20.87 -1.65
C PHE A 4 -19.04 19.89 -1.80
N ILE A 5 -17.92 20.18 -1.18
CA ILE A 5 -16.76 19.30 -1.10
C ILE A 5 -16.48 19.08 0.37
N ASN A 6 -16.53 17.82 0.83
CA ASN A 6 -16.40 17.47 2.25
C ASN A 6 -17.31 18.31 3.17
N ASP A 7 -18.57 18.46 2.76
CA ASP A 7 -19.62 19.26 3.41
C ASP A 7 -19.42 20.78 3.45
N GLU A 8 -18.32 21.28 2.89
CA GLU A 8 -18.09 22.71 2.71
C GLU A 8 -18.60 23.19 1.35
N GLN A 9 -19.40 24.26 1.34
CA GLN A 9 -19.86 24.85 0.09
C GLN A 9 -18.70 25.58 -0.59
N VAL A 10 -18.43 25.22 -1.85
CA VAL A 10 -17.38 25.83 -2.66
C VAL A 10 -17.98 26.61 -3.82
N ASP A 11 -17.42 27.77 -4.11
CA ASP A 11 -17.78 28.58 -5.27
C ASP A 11 -16.93 28.16 -6.47
N ILE A 12 -17.51 27.35 -7.35
CA ILE A 12 -16.88 26.92 -8.60
C ILE A 12 -17.41 27.75 -9.77
N THR A 13 -16.49 28.24 -10.59
CA THR A 13 -16.82 28.92 -11.85
C THR A 13 -16.70 27.92 -13.00
N TRP A 14 -17.86 27.51 -13.54
CA TRP A 14 -17.95 26.66 -14.72
C TRP A 14 -17.62 27.47 -15.98
N GLN A 15 -16.82 26.91 -16.88
CA GLN A 15 -16.43 27.53 -18.15
C GLN A 15 -17.14 26.88 -19.33
N ASP A 16 -16.91 25.58 -19.53
CA ASP A 16 -17.34 24.83 -20.72
C ASP A 16 -18.16 23.57 -20.37
N GLU A 17 -18.40 23.31 -19.08
CA GLU A 17 -19.08 22.12 -18.57
C GLU A 17 -20.58 22.16 -18.87
N LYS A 18 -21.13 21.09 -19.46
CA LYS A 18 -22.53 21.02 -19.91
C LYS A 18 -23.36 19.97 -19.17
N ASN A 19 -22.71 18.92 -18.71
CA ASN A 19 -23.33 17.78 -18.04
C ASN A 19 -22.59 17.43 -16.75
N LEU A 20 -23.16 16.52 -15.97
CA LEU A 20 -22.55 16.04 -14.72
C LEU A 20 -21.15 15.44 -14.93
N GLY A 21 -20.92 14.76 -16.05
CA GLY A 21 -19.62 14.20 -16.40
C GLY A 21 -18.55 15.28 -16.54
N ASP A 22 -18.83 16.34 -17.30
CA ASP A 22 -17.93 17.49 -17.47
C ASP A 22 -17.65 18.16 -16.12
N ALA A 23 -18.70 18.39 -15.33
CA ALA A 23 -18.61 19.01 -14.01
C ALA A 23 -17.71 18.18 -13.06
N TYR A 24 -17.91 16.86 -13.06
CA TYR A 24 -17.08 15.94 -12.29
C TYR A 24 -15.62 16.01 -12.70
N LEU A 25 -15.30 15.97 -14.01
CA LEU A 25 -13.92 16.01 -14.48
C LEU A 25 -13.22 17.32 -14.08
N GLY A 26 -13.93 18.45 -14.15
CA GLY A 26 -13.40 19.74 -13.69
C GLY A 26 -13.06 19.73 -12.20
N VAL A 27 -13.98 19.24 -11.35
CA VAL A 27 -13.74 19.15 -9.91
C VAL A 27 -12.69 18.10 -9.57
N GLN A 28 -12.67 16.97 -10.26
CA GLN A 28 -11.68 15.92 -10.09
C GLN A 28 -10.28 16.45 -10.37
N GLN A 29 -10.08 17.19 -11.46
CA GLN A 29 -8.79 17.81 -11.77
C GLN A 29 -8.37 18.80 -10.68
N TRP A 30 -9.30 19.67 -10.24
CA TRP A 30 -9.03 20.62 -9.16
C TRP A 30 -8.65 19.95 -7.83
N LEU A 31 -9.32 18.84 -7.48
CA LEU A 31 -8.99 18.03 -6.32
C LEU A 31 -7.63 17.35 -6.46
N GLN A 32 -7.31 16.80 -7.64
CA GLN A 32 -6.02 16.17 -7.92
C GLN A 32 -4.85 17.16 -7.79
N ASP A 33 -5.01 18.38 -8.30
CA ASP A 33 -4.02 19.46 -8.16
C ASP A 33 -3.79 19.82 -6.68
N SER A 34 -4.79 19.56 -5.83
CA SER A 34 -4.74 19.75 -4.38
C SER A 34 -4.33 18.48 -3.60
N GLY A 35 -3.95 17.40 -4.29
CA GLY A 35 -3.53 16.14 -3.67
C GLY A 35 -4.66 15.26 -3.13
N LEU A 36 -5.90 15.49 -3.56
CA LEU A 36 -7.09 14.76 -3.16
C LEU A 36 -7.66 13.92 -4.31
N ALA A 37 -8.40 12.87 -3.97
CA ALA A 37 -9.13 12.03 -4.91
C ALA A 37 -10.60 11.95 -4.50
N VAL A 38 -11.48 11.88 -5.50
CA VAL A 38 -12.92 11.74 -5.27
C VAL A 38 -13.22 10.34 -4.75
N GLN A 39 -13.85 10.26 -3.57
CA GLN A 39 -14.36 9.03 -2.98
C GLN A 39 -15.81 8.77 -3.42
N SER A 40 -16.66 9.79 -3.37
CA SER A 40 -18.07 9.64 -3.70
C SER A 40 -18.63 10.92 -4.31
N VAL A 41 -19.66 10.74 -5.14
CA VAL A 41 -20.42 11.82 -5.76
C VAL A 41 -21.90 11.56 -5.51
N SER A 42 -22.64 12.61 -5.18
CA SER A 42 -24.10 12.58 -5.24
C SER A 42 -24.63 13.87 -5.88
N ALA A 43 -25.69 13.71 -6.68
CA ALA A 43 -26.41 14.83 -7.28
C ALA A 43 -27.84 14.79 -6.75
N ASP A 44 -28.28 15.89 -6.13
CA ASP A 44 -29.62 16.05 -5.52
C ASP A 44 -29.98 14.94 -4.50
N GLY A 45 -28.97 14.44 -3.80
CA GLY A 45 -29.11 13.35 -2.82
C GLY A 45 -28.99 11.94 -3.41
N ASP A 46 -29.00 11.79 -4.73
CA ASP A 46 -28.81 10.51 -5.40
C ASP A 46 -27.32 10.21 -5.56
N HIS A 47 -26.84 9.16 -4.88
CA HIS A 47 -25.48 8.67 -5.05
C HIS A 47 -25.23 8.22 -6.50
N LYS A 48 -24.11 8.66 -7.06
CA LYS A 48 -23.71 8.34 -8.43
C LYS A 48 -22.51 7.39 -8.40
N SER A 49 -22.66 6.23 -9.06
CA SER A 49 -21.60 5.24 -9.17
C SER A 49 -20.49 5.75 -10.08
N LEU A 50 -19.26 5.80 -9.55
CA LEU A 50 -18.07 6.20 -10.31
C LEU A 50 -17.73 5.22 -11.44
N GLY A 51 -18.19 3.96 -11.35
CA GLY A 51 -18.01 2.95 -12.40
C GLY A 51 -18.98 3.09 -13.58
N GLU A 52 -19.98 3.96 -13.46
CA GLU A 52 -21.03 4.18 -14.48
C GLU A 52 -20.94 5.59 -15.08
N PHE A 53 -19.72 6.10 -15.24
CA PHE A 53 -19.44 7.47 -15.69
C PHE A 53 -20.12 7.82 -17.03
N ASP A 54 -20.23 6.88 -17.96
CA ASP A 54 -20.90 7.07 -19.25
C ASP A 54 -22.36 7.55 -19.10
N GLN A 55 -23.04 7.17 -18.02
CA GLN A 55 -24.42 7.60 -17.77
C GLN A 55 -24.51 9.09 -17.40
N TRP A 56 -23.41 9.70 -16.97
CA TRP A 56 -23.38 11.06 -16.45
C TRP A 56 -23.37 12.10 -17.57
N GLU A 57 -22.91 11.72 -18.77
CA GLU A 57 -22.93 12.57 -19.98
C GLU A 57 -24.36 13.00 -20.37
N HIS A 58 -25.36 12.24 -19.93
CA HIS A 58 -26.77 12.46 -20.24
C HIS A 58 -27.51 13.27 -19.18
N ILE A 59 -26.86 13.67 -18.09
CA ILE A 59 -27.47 14.46 -17.01
C ILE A 59 -27.09 15.92 -17.22
N PRO A 60 -27.99 16.79 -17.71
CA PRO A 60 -27.71 18.20 -17.95
C PRO A 60 -27.42 18.94 -16.64
N MET A 61 -26.44 19.83 -16.64
CA MET A 61 -26.06 20.56 -15.43
C MET A 61 -27.16 21.48 -14.88
N ASP A 62 -28.04 21.97 -15.74
CA ASP A 62 -29.16 22.83 -15.37
C ASP A 62 -30.27 22.08 -14.63
N GLU A 63 -30.28 20.75 -14.68
CA GLU A 63 -31.18 19.90 -13.90
C GLU A 63 -30.66 19.62 -12.48
N ILE A 64 -29.40 19.98 -12.17
CA ILE A 64 -28.75 19.67 -10.90
C ILE A 64 -28.80 20.89 -9.97
N GLU A 65 -29.51 20.76 -8.86
CA GLU A 65 -29.58 21.81 -7.86
C GLU A 65 -28.38 21.74 -6.90
N GLU A 66 -27.99 20.54 -6.49
CA GLU A 66 -26.95 20.26 -5.51
C GLU A 66 -26.01 19.14 -5.97
N LEU A 67 -24.71 19.42 -6.00
CA LEU A 67 -23.65 18.44 -6.24
C LEU A 67 -22.83 18.30 -4.96
N ARG A 68 -22.76 17.10 -4.37
CA ARG A 68 -21.90 16.80 -3.24
C ARG A 68 -20.80 15.84 -3.66
N ILE A 69 -19.59 16.16 -3.24
CA ILE A 69 -18.40 15.36 -3.50
C ILE A 69 -17.70 15.12 -2.16
N THR A 70 -17.46 13.86 -1.84
CA THR A 70 -16.54 13.50 -0.76
C THR A 70 -15.19 13.23 -1.39
N ALA A 71 -14.16 13.91 -0.91
CA ALA A 71 -12.80 13.81 -1.39
C ALA A 71 -11.86 13.46 -0.24
N LEU A 72 -10.99 12.48 -0.46
CA LEU A 72 -10.02 12.02 0.52
C LEU A 72 -8.62 12.04 -0.09
N HIS A 73 -7.61 12.07 0.77
CA HIS A 73 -6.25 11.83 0.30
C HIS A 73 -6.14 10.41 -0.27
N PRO A 74 -5.46 10.19 -1.41
CA PRO A 74 -5.34 8.87 -2.04
C PRO A 74 -4.90 7.75 -1.09
N LEU A 75 -3.99 8.05 -0.15
CA LEU A 75 -3.53 7.09 0.85
C LEU A 75 -4.63 6.58 1.79
N ILE A 76 -5.62 7.42 2.13
CA ILE A 76 -6.76 7.00 2.95
C ILE A 76 -7.67 6.06 2.15
N LEU A 77 -7.82 6.31 0.84
CA LEU A 77 -8.55 5.40 -0.05
C LEU A 77 -7.86 4.05 -0.17
N GLU A 78 -6.53 4.03 -0.34
CA GLU A 78 -5.73 2.80 -0.36
C GLU A 78 -5.91 2.00 0.94
N GLN A 79 -5.87 2.67 2.10
CA GLN A 79 -6.11 2.03 3.39
C GLN A 79 -7.51 1.39 3.46
N GLN A 80 -8.56 2.11 3.04
CA GLN A 80 -9.92 1.57 3.01
C GLN A 80 -10.04 0.36 2.09
N GLN A 81 -9.39 0.40 0.92
CA GLN A 81 -9.36 -0.72 -0.01
C GLN A 81 -8.64 -1.94 0.59
N LEU A 82 -7.52 -1.74 1.31
CA LEU A 82 -6.85 -2.83 2.03
C LEU A 82 -7.75 -3.47 3.09
N VAL A 83 -8.56 -2.68 3.79
CA VAL A 83 -9.54 -3.21 4.77
C VAL A 83 -10.59 -4.08 4.07
N VAL A 84 -11.15 -3.63 2.95
CA VAL A 84 -12.12 -4.42 2.17
C VAL A 84 -11.49 -5.73 1.66
N VAL A 85 -10.24 -5.68 1.20
CA VAL A 85 -9.48 -6.88 0.79
C VAL A 85 -9.28 -7.84 1.97
N LEU A 86 -8.98 -7.32 3.16
CA LEU A 86 -8.83 -8.13 4.36
C LEU A 86 -10.14 -8.82 4.75
N GLU A 87 -11.25 -8.07 4.78
CA GLU A 87 -12.58 -8.61 5.07
C GLU A 87 -12.98 -9.72 4.08
N TYR A 88 -12.64 -9.56 2.81
CA TYR A 88 -12.83 -10.62 1.82
C TYR A 88 -12.03 -11.89 2.18
N PHE A 89 -10.76 -11.75 2.57
CA PHE A 89 -9.94 -12.90 2.96
C PHE A 89 -10.46 -13.59 4.22
N ASP A 90 -11.02 -12.85 5.17
CA ASP A 90 -11.66 -13.40 6.37
C ASP A 90 -12.91 -14.22 6.00
N LEU A 91 -13.77 -13.68 5.14
CA LEU A 91 -14.95 -14.39 4.65
C LEU A 91 -14.58 -15.65 3.88
N LEU A 92 -13.58 -15.57 3.00
CA LEU A 92 -13.09 -16.70 2.23
C LEU A 92 -12.51 -17.79 3.14
N SER A 93 -11.67 -17.40 4.10
CA SER A 93 -11.04 -18.34 5.04
C SER A 93 -12.09 -19.04 5.90
N ALA A 94 -13.05 -18.30 6.45
CA ALA A 94 -14.13 -18.87 7.26
C ALA A 94 -15.00 -19.87 6.47
N ALA A 95 -15.32 -19.55 5.21
CA ALA A 95 -16.09 -20.45 4.34
C ALA A 95 -15.31 -21.75 4.01
N LEU A 96 -14.00 -21.64 3.82
CA LEU A 96 -13.11 -22.78 3.56
C LEU A 96 -12.93 -23.66 4.81
N GLU A 97 -12.68 -23.07 5.98
CA GLU A 97 -12.57 -23.79 7.25
C GLU A 97 -13.83 -24.62 7.54
N GLN A 98 -15.00 -24.02 7.37
CA GLN A 98 -16.27 -24.72 7.55
C GLN A 98 -16.46 -25.84 6.52
N SER A 99 -15.97 -25.67 5.29
CA SER A 99 -16.01 -26.71 4.27
C SER A 99 -15.13 -27.92 4.62
N VAL A 100 -14.03 -27.70 5.35
CA VAL A 100 -13.19 -28.77 5.91
C VAL A 100 -13.91 -29.50 7.03
N GLU A 101 -14.51 -28.77 7.97
CA GLU A 101 -15.26 -29.35 9.10
C GLU A 101 -16.43 -30.23 8.63
N GLU A 102 -17.15 -29.76 7.62
CA GLU A 102 -18.31 -30.46 7.05
C GLU A 102 -17.93 -31.52 6.00
N ASN A 103 -16.65 -31.56 5.60
CA ASN A 103 -16.13 -32.37 4.50
C ASN A 103 -16.98 -32.21 3.21
N ALA A 104 -17.42 -30.99 2.94
CA ALA A 104 -18.29 -30.63 1.83
C ALA A 104 -18.12 -29.15 1.46
N LEU A 105 -18.18 -28.81 0.18
CA LEU A 105 -18.09 -27.42 -0.26
C LEU A 105 -19.38 -26.68 0.06
N ARG A 106 -19.22 -25.50 0.65
CA ARG A 106 -20.32 -24.58 0.89
C ARG A 106 -20.80 -23.87 -0.36
N LYS A 107 -22.09 -23.54 -0.40
CA LYS A 107 -22.70 -22.86 -1.55
C LYS A 107 -22.21 -21.41 -1.65
N GLU A 108 -22.06 -20.77 -0.49
CA GLU A 108 -21.59 -19.41 -0.28
C GLU A 108 -20.20 -19.19 -0.87
N LEU A 109 -19.35 -20.23 -0.91
CA LEU A 109 -18.04 -20.17 -1.55
C LEU A 109 -18.14 -19.80 -3.03
N GLY A 110 -19.21 -20.22 -3.71
CA GLY A 110 -19.45 -19.85 -5.11
C GLY A 110 -19.67 -18.34 -5.31
N GLU A 111 -20.33 -17.67 -4.37
CA GLU A 111 -20.60 -16.23 -4.39
C GLU A 111 -19.32 -15.45 -4.03
N ILE A 112 -18.60 -15.88 -2.99
CA ILE A 112 -17.31 -15.27 -2.61
C ILE A 112 -16.32 -15.34 -3.78
N LEU A 113 -16.18 -16.49 -4.45
CA LEU A 113 -15.24 -16.65 -5.55
C LEU A 113 -15.58 -15.81 -6.79
N GLN A 114 -16.81 -15.31 -6.95
CA GLN A 114 -17.15 -14.40 -8.06
C GLN A 114 -16.45 -13.05 -7.92
N GLU A 115 -16.19 -12.60 -6.70
CA GLU A 115 -15.52 -11.33 -6.41
C GLU A 115 -13.99 -11.42 -6.54
N TRP A 116 -13.43 -12.63 -6.65
CA TRP A 116 -11.98 -12.85 -6.72
C TRP A 116 -11.25 -12.01 -7.77
N PRO A 117 -11.73 -11.86 -9.03
CA PRO A 117 -11.02 -11.05 -10.02
C PRO A 117 -10.88 -9.59 -9.61
N HIS A 118 -11.90 -9.02 -8.94
CA HIS A 118 -11.90 -7.65 -8.45
C HIS A 118 -10.92 -7.48 -7.28
N VAL A 119 -10.96 -8.41 -6.31
CA VAL A 119 -10.04 -8.43 -5.17
C VAL A 119 -8.59 -8.58 -5.64
N LEU A 120 -8.33 -9.48 -6.57
CA LEU A 120 -6.99 -9.70 -7.13
C LEU A 120 -6.46 -8.46 -7.86
N SER A 121 -7.33 -7.77 -8.61
CA SER A 121 -6.97 -6.50 -9.25
C SER A 121 -6.62 -5.43 -8.23
N GLY A 122 -7.42 -5.29 -7.16
CA GLY A 122 -7.14 -4.37 -6.06
C GLY A 122 -5.81 -4.71 -5.36
N LEU A 123 -5.57 -5.98 -5.06
CA LEU A 123 -4.35 -6.43 -4.40
C LEU A 123 -3.08 -6.13 -5.22
N ARG A 124 -3.13 -6.30 -6.55
CA ARG A 124 -2.03 -5.93 -7.47
C ARG A 124 -1.70 -4.45 -7.39
N HIS A 125 -2.72 -3.62 -7.37
CA HIS A 125 -2.55 -2.18 -7.27
C HIS A 125 -1.95 -1.79 -5.91
N LEU A 126 -2.48 -2.35 -4.83
CA LEU A 126 -2.13 -1.97 -3.44
C LEU A 126 -0.77 -2.50 -2.97
N LEU A 127 -0.36 -3.68 -3.44
CA LEU A 127 0.94 -4.27 -3.06
C LEU A 127 2.08 -3.89 -4.02
N GLY A 128 1.76 -3.29 -5.17
CA GLY A 128 2.70 -2.91 -6.21
C GLY A 128 3.14 -4.08 -7.11
N GLU A 129 3.70 -3.74 -8.28
CA GLU A 129 4.09 -4.72 -9.32
C GLU A 129 5.25 -5.63 -8.90
N THR A 130 6.03 -5.24 -7.89
CA THR A 130 7.17 -6.02 -7.38
C THR A 130 6.77 -7.08 -6.37
N SER A 131 5.50 -7.13 -5.95
CA SER A 131 5.01 -8.19 -5.08
C SER A 131 4.62 -9.41 -5.90
N ASP A 132 5.24 -10.55 -5.63
CA ASP A 132 4.84 -11.83 -6.24
C ASP A 132 3.52 -12.38 -5.67
N ILE A 133 3.02 -11.80 -4.57
CA ILE A 133 1.84 -12.30 -3.85
C ILE A 133 0.59 -12.41 -4.73
N PRO A 134 0.21 -11.40 -5.54
CA PRO A 134 -0.98 -11.50 -6.38
C PRO A 134 -0.82 -12.54 -7.50
N GLY A 135 0.36 -12.67 -8.10
CA GLY A 135 0.64 -13.69 -9.11
C GLY A 135 0.56 -15.09 -8.51
N PHE A 136 1.23 -15.27 -7.38
CA PHE A 136 1.21 -16.49 -6.60
C PHE A 136 -0.22 -16.92 -6.22
N LEU A 137 -1.05 -16.00 -5.72
CA LEU A 137 -2.44 -16.28 -5.38
C LEU A 137 -3.32 -16.59 -6.61
N GLN A 138 -3.09 -15.91 -7.73
CA GLN A 138 -3.82 -16.17 -8.96
C GLN A 138 -3.67 -17.63 -9.40
N ASP A 139 -2.44 -18.14 -9.38
CA ASP A 139 -2.14 -19.51 -9.79
C ASP A 139 -2.81 -20.53 -8.87
N GLN A 140 -2.79 -20.28 -7.55
CA GLN A 140 -3.41 -21.16 -6.56
C GLN A 140 -4.94 -21.17 -6.66
N MET A 141 -5.54 -20.03 -6.97
CA MET A 141 -6.99 -19.88 -7.06
C MET A 141 -7.55 -20.30 -8.42
N ALA A 142 -6.71 -20.43 -9.46
CA ALA A 142 -7.13 -20.78 -10.81
C ALA A 142 -7.92 -22.10 -10.86
N ASP A 143 -7.45 -23.13 -10.14
CA ASP A 143 -8.12 -24.43 -10.08
C ASP A 143 -9.49 -24.35 -9.38
N TRP A 144 -9.57 -23.56 -8.31
CA TRP A 144 -10.79 -23.35 -7.52
C TRP A 144 -11.86 -22.57 -8.28
N ILE A 145 -11.44 -21.56 -9.04
CA ILE A 145 -12.29 -20.74 -9.91
C ILE A 145 -12.73 -21.54 -11.13
N GLY A 146 -11.84 -22.36 -11.70
CA GLY A 146 -12.11 -23.27 -12.82
C GLY A 146 -13.06 -24.43 -12.49
N GLY A 147 -13.49 -24.56 -11.22
CA GLY A 147 -14.47 -25.53 -10.76
C GLY A 147 -13.87 -26.85 -10.23
N ASN A 148 -12.54 -26.99 -10.22
CA ASN A 148 -11.87 -28.13 -9.60
C ASN A 148 -11.68 -27.86 -8.09
N ARG A 149 -12.76 -28.05 -7.34
CA ARG A 149 -12.84 -27.73 -5.91
C ARG A 149 -12.71 -29.02 -5.09
N ASP A 150 -11.48 -29.39 -4.77
CA ASP A 150 -11.19 -30.53 -3.89
C ASP A 150 -10.98 -30.05 -2.45
N VAL A 151 -11.80 -30.57 -1.52
CA VAL A 151 -11.70 -30.29 -0.08
C VAL A 151 -10.32 -30.65 0.47
N SER A 152 -9.64 -31.63 -0.11
CA SER A 152 -8.30 -32.05 0.32
C SER A 152 -7.23 -30.96 0.17
N GLY A 153 -7.41 -30.01 -0.75
CA GLY A 153 -6.51 -28.89 -0.99
C GLY A 153 -6.76 -27.66 -0.12
N ILE A 154 -7.85 -27.64 0.65
CA ILE A 154 -8.22 -26.47 1.48
C ILE A 154 -7.14 -26.13 2.53
N PRO A 155 -6.55 -27.07 3.28
CA PRO A 155 -5.58 -26.72 4.32
C PRO A 155 -4.35 -25.97 3.78
N GLU A 156 -3.87 -26.34 2.59
CA GLU A 156 -2.77 -25.65 1.93
C GLU A 156 -3.19 -24.23 1.49
N LEU A 157 -4.39 -24.09 0.91
CA LEU A 157 -4.94 -22.80 0.55
C LEU A 157 -5.10 -21.87 1.76
N LEU A 158 -5.66 -22.37 2.87
CA LEU A 158 -5.80 -21.61 4.11
C LEU A 158 -4.45 -21.12 4.63
N SER A 159 -3.43 -21.99 4.67
CA SER A 159 -2.07 -21.57 5.08
C SER A 159 -1.52 -20.44 4.22
N ARG A 160 -1.84 -20.42 2.92
CA ARG A 160 -1.41 -19.37 2.00
C ARG A 160 -2.20 -18.08 2.20
N LEU A 161 -3.52 -18.18 2.40
CA LEU A 161 -4.38 -17.05 2.74
C LEU A 161 -3.94 -16.38 4.04
N THR A 162 -3.51 -17.16 5.04
CA THR A 162 -2.94 -16.62 6.29
C THR A 162 -1.72 -15.73 6.04
N LEU A 163 -0.80 -16.14 5.15
CA LEU A 163 0.37 -15.33 4.82
C LEU A 163 -0.03 -14.00 4.17
N VAL A 164 -0.99 -14.03 3.25
CA VAL A 164 -1.46 -12.81 2.58
C VAL A 164 -2.23 -11.90 3.54
N HIS A 165 -3.08 -12.48 4.38
CA HIS A 165 -3.76 -11.76 5.45
C HIS A 165 -2.75 -11.03 6.36
N GLN A 166 -1.64 -11.68 6.72
CA GLN A 166 -0.58 -11.04 7.52
C GLN A 166 0.04 -9.86 6.78
N VAL A 167 0.37 -10.00 5.49
CA VAL A 167 0.94 -8.91 4.68
C VAL A 167 -0.03 -7.73 4.57
N VAL A 168 -1.31 -7.98 4.29
CA VAL A 168 -2.34 -6.95 4.19
C VAL A 168 -2.55 -6.26 5.54
N THR A 169 -2.57 -7.03 6.64
CA THR A 169 -2.70 -6.49 8.01
C THR A 169 -1.53 -5.59 8.36
N THR A 170 -0.29 -6.04 8.11
CA THR A 170 0.90 -5.20 8.30
C THR A 170 0.81 -3.94 7.45
N ARG A 171 0.36 -4.04 6.21
CA ARG A 171 0.18 -2.88 5.34
C ARG A 171 -0.84 -1.90 5.92
N ILE A 172 -1.99 -2.36 6.42
CA ILE A 172 -2.98 -1.50 7.11
C ILE A 172 -2.37 -0.80 8.32
N GLN A 173 -1.58 -1.50 9.14
CA GLN A 173 -0.91 -0.92 10.31
C GLN A 173 0.04 0.22 9.93
N GLU A 174 0.75 0.09 8.80
CA GLU A 174 1.61 1.15 8.27
C GLU A 174 0.83 2.44 7.96
N TYR A 175 -0.42 2.35 7.47
CA TYR A 175 -1.27 3.53 7.28
C TYR A 175 -1.83 4.07 8.60
N GLN A 176 -2.14 3.20 9.56
CA GLN A 176 -2.73 3.61 10.84
C GLN A 176 -1.72 4.28 11.77
N ASN A 177 -0.47 3.79 11.80
CA ASN A 177 0.55 4.24 12.75
C ASN A 177 1.94 4.35 12.08
N PRO A 178 2.08 5.14 11.00
CA PRO A 178 3.29 5.15 10.17
C PRO A 178 4.57 5.55 10.93
N LEU A 179 4.47 6.48 11.89
CA LEU A 179 5.62 6.90 12.70
C LEU A 179 6.11 5.76 13.59
N ASN A 180 5.20 5.10 14.31
CA ASN A 180 5.53 3.95 15.16
C ASN A 180 6.12 2.80 14.34
N GLU A 181 5.55 2.52 13.16
CA GLU A 181 6.08 1.50 12.25
C GLU A 181 7.48 1.86 11.71
N SER A 182 7.73 3.15 11.43
CA SER A 182 9.06 3.63 11.02
C SER A 182 10.10 3.44 12.12
N VAL A 183 9.77 3.85 13.36
CA VAL A 183 10.64 3.67 14.53
C VAL A 183 10.89 2.19 14.81
N SER A 184 9.85 1.35 14.77
CA SER A 184 9.98 -0.10 14.94
C SER A 184 10.88 -0.72 13.87
N THR A 185 10.71 -0.32 12.60
CA THR A 185 11.52 -0.83 11.49
C THR A 185 12.99 -0.42 11.63
N LEU A 186 13.27 0.81 12.05
CA LEU A 186 14.64 1.26 12.35
C LEU A 186 15.29 0.46 13.47
N SER A 187 14.55 0.15 14.55
CA SER A 187 15.07 -0.71 15.62
C SER A 187 15.47 -2.10 15.09
N VAL A 188 14.66 -2.70 14.22
CA VAL A 188 15.01 -4.00 13.60
C VAL A 188 16.22 -3.88 12.66
N LEU A 189 16.34 -2.77 11.91
CA LEU A 189 17.52 -2.49 11.09
C LEU A 189 18.79 -2.35 11.94
N GLN A 190 18.71 -1.68 13.09
CA GLN A 190 19.81 -1.57 14.04
C GLN A 190 20.22 -2.94 14.61
N GLU A 191 19.25 -3.79 14.95
CA GLU A 191 19.52 -5.18 15.37
C GLU A 191 20.16 -6.03 14.26
N LEU A 192 19.92 -5.69 12.99
CA LEU A 192 20.50 -6.39 11.83
C LEU A 192 21.96 -5.98 11.55
N GLN A 193 22.43 -4.82 12.05
CA GLN A 193 23.77 -4.28 11.78
C GLN A 193 24.93 -5.29 11.99
N PRO A 194 24.97 -6.11 13.07
CA PRO A 194 26.05 -7.07 13.25
C PRO A 194 26.10 -8.16 12.18
N GLN A 195 24.99 -8.42 11.50
CA GLN A 195 24.91 -9.35 10.37
C GLN A 195 25.31 -8.65 9.07
N LEU A 196 24.89 -7.39 8.87
CA LEU A 196 25.27 -6.56 7.72
C LEU A 196 26.79 -6.40 7.61
N ALA A 197 27.47 -6.11 8.71
CA ALA A 197 28.93 -5.99 8.75
C ALA A 197 29.67 -7.27 8.30
N LYS A 198 29.01 -8.44 8.31
CA LYS A 198 29.59 -9.73 7.91
C LYS A 198 29.38 -10.05 6.43
N VAL A 199 28.50 -9.34 5.72
CA VAL A 199 28.09 -9.67 4.34
C VAL A 199 29.30 -9.70 3.40
N SER A 200 30.17 -8.67 3.45
CA SER A 200 31.38 -8.61 2.60
C SER A 200 32.37 -9.75 2.90
N HIS A 201 32.41 -10.22 4.15
CA HIS A 201 33.25 -11.35 4.56
C HIS A 201 32.66 -12.69 4.11
N GLN A 202 31.34 -12.88 4.26
CA GLN A 202 30.63 -14.07 3.81
C GLN A 202 30.78 -14.29 2.30
N TYR A 203 30.72 -13.23 1.49
CA TYR A 203 31.03 -13.33 0.06
C TYR A 203 32.48 -13.80 -0.19
N ARG A 204 33.46 -13.29 0.56
CA ARG A 204 34.88 -13.68 0.43
C ARG A 204 35.16 -15.12 0.86
N GLU A 205 34.47 -15.59 1.89
CA GLU A 205 34.64 -16.95 2.42
C GLU A 205 33.87 -18.02 1.64
N GLY A 206 33.08 -17.63 0.64
CA GLY A 206 32.30 -18.57 -0.18
C GLY A 206 30.98 -19.00 0.45
N HIS A 207 30.38 -18.17 1.31
CA HIS A 207 29.04 -18.36 1.90
C HIS A 207 28.02 -17.35 1.33
N PRO A 208 27.80 -17.29 0.00
CA PRO A 208 26.97 -16.26 -0.62
C PRO A 208 25.48 -16.37 -0.24
N GLU A 209 24.98 -17.57 0.09
CA GLU A 209 23.58 -17.76 0.48
C GLU A 209 23.24 -17.04 1.80
N GLU A 210 24.14 -17.08 2.78
CA GLU A 210 23.94 -16.35 4.04
C GLU A 210 23.95 -14.84 3.82
N ALA A 211 24.91 -14.35 3.02
CA ALA A 211 25.01 -12.95 2.64
C ALA A 211 23.74 -12.48 1.91
N GLN A 212 23.24 -13.26 0.94
CA GLN A 212 22.01 -12.96 0.21
C GLN A 212 20.79 -12.90 1.12
N ASN A 213 20.64 -13.83 2.05
CA ASN A 213 19.51 -13.82 2.99
C ASN A 213 19.51 -12.56 3.87
N THR A 214 20.68 -12.14 4.36
CA THR A 214 20.82 -10.88 5.11
C THR A 214 20.48 -9.68 4.22
N MET A 215 20.93 -9.66 2.97
CA MET A 215 20.62 -8.58 2.02
C MET A 215 19.12 -8.51 1.67
N TYR A 216 18.46 -9.64 1.45
CA TYR A 216 17.00 -9.65 1.22
C TYR A 216 16.23 -9.08 2.41
N ARG A 217 16.66 -9.42 3.63
CA ARG A 217 16.06 -8.86 4.85
C ARG A 217 16.29 -7.36 4.96
N LEU A 218 17.48 -6.87 4.61
CA LEU A 218 17.77 -5.44 4.55
C LEU A 218 16.84 -4.73 3.55
N ILE A 219 16.72 -5.26 2.33
CA ILE A 219 15.88 -4.68 1.27
C ILE A 219 14.42 -4.60 1.69
N ASP A 220 13.88 -5.66 2.31
CA ASP A 220 12.49 -5.67 2.79
C ASP A 220 12.26 -4.62 3.88
N LEU A 221 13.17 -4.52 4.87
CA LEU A 221 13.09 -3.53 5.94
C LEU A 221 13.24 -2.09 5.41
N LEU A 222 14.15 -1.84 4.47
CA LEU A 222 14.30 -0.53 3.83
C LEU A 222 13.06 -0.16 3.01
N SER A 223 12.50 -1.11 2.26
CA SER A 223 11.26 -0.92 1.51
C SER A 223 10.09 -0.59 2.44
N LYS A 224 10.05 -1.20 3.63
CA LYS A 224 9.09 -0.83 4.67
C LYS A 224 9.34 0.57 5.21
N LEU A 225 10.57 0.87 5.60
CA LEU A 225 10.94 2.16 6.16
C LEU A 225 10.62 3.32 5.21
N ALA A 226 10.98 3.21 3.94
CA ALA A 226 10.70 4.23 2.93
C ALA A 226 9.20 4.51 2.81
N ARG A 227 8.39 3.46 2.79
CA ARG A 227 6.93 3.57 2.70
C ARG A 227 6.34 4.20 3.97
N THR A 228 6.75 3.74 5.16
CA THR A 228 6.21 4.26 6.43
C THR A 228 6.64 5.71 6.70
N LEU A 229 7.86 6.10 6.31
CA LEU A 229 8.32 7.50 6.39
C LEU A 229 7.50 8.43 5.48
N ARG A 230 7.23 7.99 4.25
CA ARG A 230 6.37 8.75 3.33
C ARG A 230 4.96 8.92 3.90
N LEU A 231 4.39 7.86 4.45
CA LEU A 231 3.07 7.90 5.10
C LEU A 231 3.08 8.85 6.31
N ALA A 232 4.10 8.79 7.16
CA ALA A 232 4.23 9.65 8.34
C ALA A 232 4.32 11.13 7.95
N THR A 233 5.09 11.44 6.91
CA THR A 233 5.24 12.80 6.38
C THR A 233 3.89 13.35 5.90
N ILE A 234 3.14 12.56 5.12
CA ILE A 234 1.86 13.02 4.58
C ILE A 234 0.81 13.18 5.68
N ILE A 235 0.73 12.24 6.62
CA ILE A 235 -0.25 12.31 7.71
C ILE A 235 0.05 13.49 8.65
N SER A 236 1.33 13.71 9.00
CA SER A 236 1.73 14.85 9.83
C SER A 236 1.52 16.22 9.17
N LEU A 237 1.54 16.31 7.83
CA LEU A 237 1.16 17.55 7.12
C LEU A 237 -0.35 17.84 7.20
N GLN A 238 -1.18 16.83 7.46
CA GLN A 238 -2.63 16.95 7.52
C GLN A 238 -3.16 17.15 8.94
N THR A 239 -2.49 16.55 9.92
CA THR A 239 -2.76 16.77 11.33
C THR A 239 -1.75 17.79 11.82
N GLU A 240 -2.15 19.03 12.17
CA GLU A 240 -1.26 20.06 12.76
C GLU A 240 -0.50 19.60 14.04
N GLU A 241 -0.65 18.34 14.44
CA GLU A 241 0.06 17.59 15.44
C GLU A 241 1.32 16.93 14.83
N GLY A 242 2.43 17.67 14.79
CA GLY A 242 3.73 17.10 14.49
C GLY A 242 4.85 18.14 14.49
N THR A 243 5.92 17.88 15.24
CA THR A 243 7.16 18.68 15.22
C THR A 243 8.26 17.97 14.41
N ILE A 244 7.88 17.20 13.38
CA ILE A 244 8.85 16.59 12.47
C ILE A 244 9.44 17.72 11.61
N ASP A 245 10.76 17.88 11.68
CA ASP A 245 11.47 18.75 10.74
C ASP A 245 11.49 18.08 9.35
N HIS A 246 10.57 18.50 8.49
CA HIS A 246 10.41 17.94 7.15
C HIS A 246 11.65 18.15 6.27
N ASP A 247 12.36 19.27 6.42
CA ASP A 247 13.57 19.55 5.64
C ASP A 247 14.71 18.61 6.06
N GLU A 248 14.87 18.37 7.36
CA GLU A 248 15.87 17.42 7.86
C GLU A 248 15.52 15.96 7.51
N LEU A 249 14.23 15.60 7.53
CA LEU A 249 13.77 14.27 7.13
C LEU A 249 13.99 14.02 5.63
N ASP A 250 13.67 14.98 4.77
CA ASP A 250 13.92 14.91 3.34
C ASP A 250 15.43 14.81 3.04
N ALA A 251 16.26 15.58 3.76
CA ALA A 251 17.71 15.48 3.62
C ALA A 251 18.25 14.10 4.03
N ALA A 252 17.73 13.52 5.12
CA ALA A 252 18.11 12.18 5.55
C ALA A 252 17.63 11.10 4.56
N GLY A 253 16.42 11.23 4.01
CA GLY A 253 15.88 10.32 3.00
C GLY A 253 16.68 10.34 1.69
N ASN A 254 17.09 11.53 1.22
CA ASN A 254 17.95 11.66 0.05
C ASN A 254 19.33 11.03 0.26
N GLN A 255 19.90 11.20 1.45
CA GLN A 255 21.17 10.56 1.78
C GLN A 255 21.05 9.04 1.83
N LEU A 256 19.96 8.51 2.40
CA LEU A 256 19.70 7.06 2.39
C LEU A 256 19.60 6.55 0.95
N ASN A 257 18.85 7.21 0.07
CA ASN A 257 18.76 6.80 -1.34
C ASN A 257 20.12 6.77 -2.04
N SER A 258 20.98 7.78 -1.83
CA SER A 258 22.34 7.79 -2.37
C SER A 258 23.13 6.55 -1.93
N LEU A 259 23.07 6.20 -0.64
CA LEU A 259 23.74 5.00 -0.13
C LEU A 259 23.18 3.72 -0.74
N LEU A 260 21.88 3.65 -1.03
CA LEU A 260 21.28 2.48 -1.68
C LEU A 260 21.70 2.35 -3.14
N ASP A 261 21.85 3.46 -3.85
CA ASP A 261 22.38 3.47 -5.21
C ASP A 261 23.84 3.01 -5.23
N GLU A 262 24.67 3.52 -4.31
CA GLU A 262 26.06 3.09 -4.14
C GLU A 262 26.17 1.61 -3.72
N LEU A 263 25.26 1.14 -2.86
CA LEU A 263 25.17 -0.26 -2.46
C LEU A 263 24.83 -1.15 -3.67
N ALA A 264 23.89 -0.73 -4.51
CA ALA A 264 23.52 -1.45 -5.73
C ALA A 264 24.69 -1.52 -6.72
N GLU A 265 25.40 -0.41 -6.92
CA GLU A 265 26.61 -0.34 -7.77
C GLU A 265 27.72 -1.26 -7.22
N GLY A 266 27.94 -1.26 -5.91
CA GLY A 266 28.90 -2.14 -5.25
C GLY A 266 28.58 -3.63 -5.45
N ILE A 267 27.31 -4.01 -5.43
CA ILE A 267 26.87 -5.39 -5.71
C ILE A 267 27.10 -5.74 -7.19
N GLU A 268 26.70 -4.87 -8.11
CA GLU A 268 26.81 -5.11 -9.56
C GLU A 268 28.28 -5.26 -9.99
N ASN A 269 29.16 -4.42 -9.45
CA ASN A 269 30.59 -4.44 -9.73
C ASN A 269 31.39 -5.45 -8.89
N GLN A 270 30.72 -6.18 -7.98
CA GLN A 270 31.35 -7.09 -7.01
C GLN A 270 32.43 -6.41 -6.15
N ASP A 271 32.27 -5.11 -5.87
CA ASP A 271 33.17 -4.36 -5.01
C ASP A 271 32.85 -4.63 -3.54
N LEU A 272 33.46 -5.69 -3.02
CA LEU A 272 33.26 -6.13 -1.64
C LEU A 272 33.86 -5.17 -0.60
N ILE A 273 34.74 -4.25 -1.00
CA ILE A 273 35.29 -3.24 -0.10
C ILE A 273 34.24 -2.15 0.09
N LEU A 274 33.74 -1.58 -1.03
CA LEU A 274 32.65 -0.60 -1.01
C LEU A 274 31.41 -1.14 -0.28
N LEU A 275 31.02 -2.39 -0.58
CA LEU A 275 29.91 -3.06 0.11
C LEU A 275 30.15 -3.15 1.62
N GLY A 276 31.38 -3.44 2.04
CA GLY A 276 31.76 -3.49 3.44
C GLY A 276 31.62 -2.12 4.12
N ASP A 277 32.16 -1.07 3.50
CA ASP A 277 32.17 0.28 4.06
C ASP A 277 30.73 0.81 4.26
N ILE A 278 29.88 0.65 3.25
CA ILE A 278 28.47 1.09 3.32
C ILE A 278 27.70 0.33 4.41
N LEU A 279 27.85 -1.00 4.47
CA LEU A 279 27.09 -1.84 5.41
C LEU A 279 27.59 -1.74 6.85
N GLU A 280 28.89 -1.53 7.07
CA GLU A 280 29.52 -1.51 8.38
C GLU A 280 29.50 -0.13 9.04
N TYR A 281 29.56 0.95 8.25
CA TYR A 281 29.72 2.31 8.78
C TYR A 281 28.62 3.27 8.32
N GLU A 282 28.34 3.36 7.02
CA GLU A 282 27.51 4.46 6.48
C GLU A 282 26.01 4.26 6.73
N LEU A 283 25.47 3.06 6.47
CA LEU A 283 24.07 2.74 6.75
C LEU A 283 23.75 2.82 8.26
N PRO A 284 24.58 2.26 9.17
CA PRO A 284 24.39 2.46 10.60
C PRO A 284 24.26 3.92 11.03
N GLU A 285 25.15 4.80 10.54
CA GLU A 285 25.09 6.24 10.83
C GLU A 285 23.77 6.86 10.34
N GLN A 286 23.31 6.50 9.14
CA GLN A 286 22.01 6.98 8.64
C GLN A 286 20.83 6.46 9.45
N PHE A 287 20.86 5.20 9.91
CA PHE A 287 19.79 4.66 10.75
C PHE A 287 19.72 5.37 12.10
N GLU A 288 20.87 5.70 12.71
CA GLU A 288 20.92 6.50 13.93
C GLU A 288 20.36 7.92 13.71
N ARG A 289 20.77 8.57 12.61
CA ARG A 289 20.25 9.90 12.23
C ARG A 289 18.73 9.88 12.10
N LEU A 290 18.18 8.97 11.29
CA LEU A 290 16.73 8.83 11.11
C LEU A 290 16.02 8.52 12.43
N SER A 291 16.58 7.64 13.27
CA SER A 291 16.01 7.32 14.58
C SER A 291 15.90 8.56 15.47
N SER A 292 16.93 9.40 15.50
CA SER A 292 16.95 10.63 16.31
C SER A 292 15.90 11.66 15.88
N LEU A 293 15.68 11.79 14.56
CA LEU A 293 14.66 12.69 14.00
C LEU A 293 13.25 12.24 14.38
N LEU A 294 12.99 10.92 14.34
CA LEU A 294 11.66 10.38 14.61
C LEU A 294 11.34 10.24 16.10
N GLN A 295 12.34 10.07 16.97
CA GLN A 295 12.14 10.04 18.43
C GLN A 295 11.87 11.44 19.02
N GLY A 296 12.19 12.51 18.28
CA GLY A 296 11.90 13.89 18.64
C GLY A 296 10.50 14.38 18.26
N ALA A 297 9.71 13.53 17.59
CA ALA A 297 8.37 13.81 17.07
C ALA A 297 7.28 13.13 17.92
#